data_AF-A0A167TI15-F1
#
_entry.id   AF-A0A167TI15-F1
#
_cell.length_a   1.000
_cell.length_b   1.000
_cell.length_c   1.000
_cell.angle_alpha   90.00
_cell.angle_beta   90.00
_cell.angle_gamma   90.00
#
_symmetry.space_group_name_H-M   'P 1'
#
loop_
_entity.id
_entity.type
_entity.pdbx_description
1 polymer ?
#
loop_
_entity_poly.entity_id
_entity_poly.type
_entity_poly.pdbx_seq_one_letter_code
_entity_poly.pdbx_strand_id
1 'polypeptide(L)'
;MPPAKHTSAEEQAFMDDLLTGLDDSFFTAIPSPDPSPVKRRSPSKRLPVTPKKFQRKSPKKSVLTSVEDVDMRVLMEGAEDWNWDDMEADFLTPEKRKAPSAQSPPGYMREPCTRCIVEAVVESNVGGRYEKHLAVKLDPGEERRTVILR
;
A
#
# COMPACT_ATOMS: atom_id res chain seq x y z
N MET A 1 17.61 -43.08 -12.86
CA MET A 1 17.86 -43.21 -11.41
C MET A 1 16.57 -42.77 -10.71
N PRO A 2 15.83 -43.66 -10.03
CA PRO A 2 14.67 -43.23 -9.25
C PRO A 2 15.14 -42.41 -8.03
N PRO A 3 14.39 -41.40 -7.57
CA PRO A 3 14.74 -40.65 -6.37
C PRO A 3 14.67 -41.58 -5.15
N ALA A 4 15.67 -41.47 -4.27
CA ALA A 4 15.69 -42.22 -3.01
C ALA A 4 14.46 -41.83 -2.18
N LYS A 5 13.72 -42.82 -1.67
CA LYS A 5 12.62 -42.59 -0.74
C LYS A 5 13.21 -42.45 0.65
N HIS A 6 13.19 -41.25 1.20
CA HIS A 6 13.57 -41.02 2.58
C HIS A 6 12.59 -41.74 3.51
N THR A 7 13.13 -42.33 4.56
CA THR A 7 12.30 -42.93 5.60
C THR A 7 11.85 -41.84 6.57
N SER A 8 10.69 -42.04 7.22
CA SER A 8 10.20 -41.07 8.21
C SER A 8 11.21 -40.80 9.33
N ALA A 9 12.07 -41.77 9.67
CA ALA A 9 13.13 -41.59 10.66
C ALA A 9 14.26 -40.67 10.16
N GLU A 10 14.61 -40.74 8.88
CA GLU A 10 15.61 -39.84 8.28
C GLU A 10 15.08 -38.41 8.18
N GLU A 11 13.82 -38.24 7.80
CA GLU A 11 13.17 -36.93 7.77
C GLU A 11 13.08 -36.31 9.16
N GLN A 12 12.77 -37.12 10.19
CA GLN A 12 12.72 -36.68 11.59
C GLN A 12 14.09 -36.18 12.06
N ALA A 13 15.15 -36.98 11.83
CA ALA A 13 16.50 -36.60 12.22
C ALA A 13 17.00 -35.34 11.50
N PHE A 14 16.61 -35.17 10.23
CA PHE A 14 16.90 -33.95 9.47
C PHE A 14 16.15 -32.73 10.02
N MET A 15 14.87 -32.88 10.39
CA MET A 15 14.11 -31.79 11.01
C MET A 15 14.64 -31.41 12.39
N ASP A 16 15.05 -32.41 13.18
CA ASP A 16 15.67 -32.18 14.48
C ASP A 16 16.98 -31.39 14.32
N ASP A 17 17.87 -31.80 13.39
CA ASP A 17 19.11 -31.09 13.08
C ASP A 17 18.86 -29.63 12.67
N LEU A 18 17.89 -29.40 11.76
CA LEU A 18 17.50 -28.07 11.30
C LEU A 18 16.99 -27.16 12.43
N LEU A 19 16.30 -27.73 13.43
CA LEU A 19 15.67 -27.00 14.53
C LEU A 19 16.55 -26.92 15.79
N THR A 20 17.66 -27.64 15.88
CA THR A 20 18.54 -27.69 17.07
C THR A 20 19.01 -26.31 17.56
N GLY A 21 19.11 -25.33 16.66
CA GLY A 21 19.55 -23.96 16.97
C GLY A 21 18.42 -22.96 17.24
N LEU A 22 17.15 -23.36 17.12
CA LEU A 22 15.98 -22.52 17.35
C LEU A 22 15.35 -22.92 18.69
N ASP A 23 15.39 -22.03 19.66
CA ASP A 23 14.75 -22.27 20.95
C ASP A 23 13.23 -22.09 20.87
N ASP A 24 12.49 -22.68 21.81
CA ASP A 24 11.04 -22.46 21.92
C ASP A 24 10.71 -20.97 22.16
N SER A 25 11.66 -20.21 22.71
CA SER A 25 11.54 -18.76 22.87
C SER A 25 11.45 -18.04 21.53
N PHE A 26 12.00 -18.55 20.43
CA PHE A 26 11.87 -17.96 19.10
C PHE A 26 10.43 -18.05 18.58
N PHE A 27 9.78 -19.21 18.74
CA PHE A 27 8.40 -19.43 18.27
C PHE A 27 7.35 -18.84 19.22
N THR A 28 7.68 -18.75 20.51
CA THR A 28 6.77 -18.22 21.56
C THR A 28 7.10 -16.80 21.99
N ALA A 29 8.12 -16.17 21.40
CA ALA A 29 8.43 -14.77 21.66
C ALA A 29 7.23 -13.90 21.33
N ILE A 30 6.65 -13.31 22.37
CA ILE A 30 5.78 -12.15 22.21
C ILE A 30 6.69 -11.09 21.57
N PRO A 31 6.37 -10.57 20.37
CA PRO A 31 7.16 -9.53 19.77
C PRO A 31 7.25 -8.40 20.79
N SER A 32 8.47 -8.13 21.26
CA SER A 32 8.72 -6.95 22.09
C SER A 32 8.13 -5.78 21.32
N PRO A 33 7.27 -4.94 21.92
CA PRO A 33 6.84 -3.72 21.27
C PRO A 33 8.09 -2.83 21.17
N ASP A 34 8.87 -3.05 20.12
CA ASP A 34 9.92 -2.13 19.71
C ASP A 34 9.23 -0.78 19.59
N PRO A 35 9.63 0.25 20.37
CA PRO A 35 9.10 1.58 20.18
C PRO A 35 9.55 2.03 18.79
N SER A 36 8.70 1.74 17.80
CA SER A 36 8.88 2.13 16.41
C SER A 36 9.45 3.54 16.39
N PRO A 37 10.56 3.78 15.68
CA PRO A 37 11.18 5.11 15.65
C PRO A 37 10.09 6.13 15.32
N VAL A 38 9.78 6.99 16.29
CA VAL A 38 8.72 7.97 16.16
C VAL A 38 9.18 8.98 15.14
N LYS A 39 8.72 8.81 13.90
CA LYS A 39 8.99 9.74 12.81
C LYS A 39 8.53 11.12 13.26
N ARG A 40 9.48 12.03 13.52
CA ARG A 40 9.17 13.43 13.79
C ARG A 40 8.32 13.93 12.63
N ARG A 41 7.05 14.25 12.93
CA ARG A 41 6.12 14.83 11.96
C ARG A 41 6.60 16.24 11.66
N SER A 42 7.50 16.38 10.68
CA SER A 42 7.59 17.64 9.95
C SER A 42 6.25 17.83 9.23
N PRO A 43 5.75 19.08 9.12
CA PRO A 43 4.50 19.34 8.44
C PRO A 43 4.61 18.89 6.98
N SER A 44 4.03 17.71 6.70
CA SER A 44 3.92 17.16 5.36
C SER A 44 3.01 18.09 4.57
N LYS A 45 3.61 18.88 3.67
CA LYS A 45 2.89 19.47 2.55
C LYS A 45 2.43 18.29 1.69
N ARG A 46 1.21 17.80 1.95
CA ARG A 46 0.56 16.79 1.11
C ARG A 46 0.32 17.43 -0.25
N LEU A 47 1.22 17.18 -1.20
CA LEU A 47 0.93 17.44 -2.59
C LEU A 47 -0.18 16.47 -3.01
N PRO A 48 -1.24 16.94 -3.69
CA PRO A 48 -2.26 16.05 -4.23
C PRO A 48 -1.61 15.18 -5.30
N VAL A 49 -1.39 13.91 -4.99
CA VAL A 49 -1.02 12.89 -5.98
C VAL A 49 -2.29 12.53 -6.72
N THR A 50 -2.50 13.16 -7.88
CA THR A 50 -3.50 12.66 -8.82
C THR A 50 -2.99 11.33 -9.39
N PRO A 51 -3.81 10.27 -9.41
CA PRO A 51 -3.42 9.05 -10.12
C PRO A 51 -3.32 9.39 -11.61
N LYS A 52 -2.11 9.34 -12.19
CA LYS A 52 -1.93 9.33 -13.64
C LYS A 52 -2.69 8.13 -14.18
N LYS A 53 -3.71 8.36 -15.00
CA LYS A 53 -4.36 7.32 -15.79
C LYS A 53 -3.32 6.75 -16.74
N PHE A 54 -2.78 5.57 -16.43
CA PHE A 54 -2.00 4.81 -17.39
C PHE A 54 -2.93 4.38 -18.52
N GLN A 55 -2.78 4.99 -19.70
CA GLN A 55 -3.36 4.45 -20.92
C GLN A 55 -2.59 3.17 -21.25
N ARG A 56 -3.10 2.03 -20.82
CA ARG A 56 -2.63 0.72 -21.27
C ARG A 56 -2.93 0.60 -22.76
N LYS A 57 -1.93 0.79 -23.62
CA LYS A 57 -2.00 0.31 -25.00
C LYS A 57 -2.08 -1.21 -24.92
N SER A 58 -3.21 -1.79 -25.29
CA SER A 58 -3.34 -3.24 -25.41
C SER A 58 -2.38 -3.72 -26.51
N PRO A 59 -1.54 -4.74 -26.27
CA PRO A 59 -0.75 -5.34 -27.33
C PRO A 59 -1.72 -5.92 -28.37
N LYS A 60 -1.46 -5.64 -29.65
CA LYS A 60 -2.18 -6.28 -30.76
C LYS A 60 -1.85 -7.78 -30.67
N LYS A 61 -2.86 -8.63 -30.65
CA LYS A 61 -2.69 -10.09 -30.71
C LYS A 61 -1.95 -10.43 -32.00
N SER A 62 -0.67 -10.77 -31.90
CA SER A 62 0.00 -11.50 -32.96
C SER A 62 -0.53 -12.93 -32.94
N VAL A 63 -0.82 -13.42 -34.15
CA VAL A 63 -1.32 -14.75 -34.43
C VAL A 63 -0.28 -15.77 -33.95
N LEU A 64 -0.74 -16.82 -33.24
CA LEU A 64 0.11 -17.92 -32.79
C LEU A 64 0.63 -18.69 -34.01
N THR A 65 1.92 -18.49 -34.34
CA THR A 65 2.66 -19.34 -35.27
C THR A 65 3.34 -20.47 -34.51
N SER A 66 3.37 -21.66 -35.14
CA SER A 66 4.02 -22.89 -34.69
C SER A 66 5.42 -22.63 -34.11
N VAL A 67 5.80 -23.42 -33.11
CA VAL A 67 7.06 -23.35 -32.33
C VAL A 67 8.32 -23.61 -33.19
N GLU A 68 8.16 -23.92 -34.47
CA GLU A 68 9.25 -24.34 -35.36
C GLU A 68 9.98 -23.20 -36.08
N ASP A 69 9.42 -21.99 -36.15
CA ASP A 69 10.07 -20.82 -36.77
C ASP A 69 10.05 -19.61 -35.82
N VAL A 70 10.92 -19.66 -34.81
CA VAL A 70 11.22 -18.47 -34.00
C VAL A 70 12.26 -17.65 -34.75
N ASP A 71 11.83 -16.58 -35.42
CA ASP A 71 12.74 -15.62 -36.04
C ASP A 71 13.52 -14.88 -34.96
N MET A 72 14.82 -15.20 -34.83
CA MET A 72 15.72 -14.59 -33.86
C MET A 72 15.79 -13.06 -34.01
N ARG A 73 15.43 -12.51 -35.17
CA ARG A 73 15.34 -11.06 -35.40
C ARG A 73 14.21 -10.42 -34.60
N VAL A 74 13.06 -11.09 -34.53
CA VAL A 74 11.90 -10.65 -33.72
C VAL A 74 12.21 -10.77 -32.22
N LEU A 75 13.04 -11.74 -31.83
CA LEU A 75 13.49 -11.86 -30.44
C LEU A 75 14.47 -10.76 -30.02
N MET A 76 15.29 -10.27 -30.95
CA MET A 76 16.27 -9.19 -30.71
C MET A 76 15.68 -7.78 -30.91
N GLU A 77 14.50 -7.67 -31.53
CA GLU A 77 13.78 -6.40 -31.71
C GLU A 77 13.39 -5.81 -30.35
N GLY A 78 13.97 -4.65 -30.01
CA GLY A 78 13.75 -3.95 -28.73
C GLY A 78 14.85 -4.16 -27.68
N ALA A 79 15.89 -4.95 -27.97
CA ALA A 79 17.11 -5.00 -27.15
C ALA A 79 18.02 -3.77 -27.37
N GLU A 80 17.88 -3.10 -28.52
CA GLU A 80 18.70 -1.98 -28.98
C GLU A 80 18.35 -0.64 -28.30
N ASP A 81 17.13 -0.54 -27.74
CA ASP A 81 16.65 0.67 -27.04
C ASP A 81 17.05 0.72 -25.56
N TRP A 82 17.78 -0.29 -25.07
CA TRP A 82 18.30 -0.31 -23.70
C TRP A 82 19.57 0.55 -23.63
N ASN A 83 19.37 1.86 -23.59
CA ASN A 83 20.46 2.80 -23.33
C ASN A 83 20.88 2.70 -21.85
N TRP A 84 21.92 1.93 -21.56
CA TRP A 84 22.46 1.80 -20.20
C TRP A 84 23.00 3.12 -19.63
N ASP A 85 23.42 4.06 -20.49
CA ASP A 85 23.89 5.40 -20.08
C ASP A 85 22.77 6.25 -19.45
N ASP A 86 21.50 6.01 -19.82
CA ASP A 86 20.36 6.75 -19.28
C ASP A 86 20.14 6.44 -17.78
N MET A 87 20.61 5.28 -17.30
CA MET A 87 20.52 4.90 -15.89
C MET A 87 21.73 5.38 -15.07
N GLU A 88 22.91 5.52 -15.68
CA GLU A 88 24.10 6.03 -15.00
C GLU A 88 23.97 7.55 -14.74
N ALA A 89 23.36 8.29 -15.66
CA ALA A 89 23.13 9.72 -15.49
C ALA A 89 22.07 10.07 -14.42
N ASP A 90 21.10 9.19 -14.16
CA ASP A 90 19.97 9.47 -13.27
C ASP A 90 20.22 9.10 -11.78
N PHE A 91 21.35 8.43 -11.47
CA PHE A 91 21.61 7.96 -10.11
C PHE A 91 22.29 8.96 -9.16
N LEU A 92 22.96 10.00 -9.65
CA LEU A 92 23.79 10.87 -8.77
C LEU A 92 23.59 12.39 -8.88
N THR A 93 22.83 12.90 -9.85
CA THR A 93 22.53 14.34 -9.90
C THR A 93 21.14 14.60 -10.44
N PRO A 94 20.13 14.85 -9.59
CA PRO A 94 18.86 15.35 -10.08
C PRO A 94 19.08 16.78 -10.58
N GLU A 95 19.36 16.95 -11.88
CA GLU A 95 19.37 18.26 -12.51
C GLU A 95 17.94 18.81 -12.52
N LYS A 96 17.67 19.69 -11.57
CA LYS A 96 16.41 20.44 -11.50
C LYS A 96 16.32 21.38 -12.69
N ARG A 97 15.75 20.92 -13.81
CA ARG A 97 15.25 21.82 -14.85
C ARG A 97 14.23 22.76 -14.20
N LYS A 98 14.53 24.07 -14.17
CA LYS A 98 13.62 25.09 -13.65
C LYS A 98 12.41 25.14 -14.58
N ALA A 99 11.29 24.55 -14.15
CA ALA A 99 10.01 24.74 -14.81
C ALA A 99 9.61 26.23 -14.73
N PRO A 100 8.98 26.80 -15.77
CA PRO A 100 8.45 28.15 -15.71
C PRO A 100 7.46 28.28 -14.55
N SER A 101 7.54 29.39 -13.82
CA SER A 101 6.70 29.71 -12.66
C SER A 101 5.22 29.72 -13.04
N ALA A 102 4.57 28.56 -12.95
CA ALA A 102 3.13 28.46 -13.03
C ALA A 102 2.53 29.19 -11.83
N GLN A 103 1.63 30.14 -12.10
CA GLN A 103 0.87 30.83 -11.07
C GLN A 103 0.20 29.80 -10.16
N SER A 104 0.35 29.95 -8.85
CA SER A 104 -0.22 29.01 -7.89
C SER A 104 -1.74 28.98 -8.06
N PRO A 105 -2.37 27.80 -8.16
CA PRO A 105 -3.82 27.72 -8.14
C PRO A 105 -4.37 28.34 -6.85
N PRO A 106 -5.61 28.89 -6.85
CA PRO A 106 -6.24 29.37 -5.64
C PRO A 106 -6.19 28.28 -4.57
N GLY A 107 -5.68 28.63 -3.39
CA GLY A 107 -5.49 27.69 -2.29
C GLY A 107 -6.82 27.04 -1.92
N TYR A 108 -6.83 25.72 -1.79
CA TYR A 108 -8.00 24.98 -1.34
C TYR A 108 -8.42 25.44 0.06
N MET A 109 -9.59 26.06 0.17
CA MET A 109 -10.21 26.37 1.46
C MET A 109 -11.00 25.14 1.92
N ARG A 110 -10.67 24.64 3.11
CA ARG A 110 -11.47 23.58 3.74
C ARG A 110 -12.82 24.16 4.15
N GLU A 111 -13.88 23.44 3.83
CA GLU A 111 -15.19 23.72 4.41
C GLU A 111 -15.12 23.69 5.95
N PRO A 112 -15.86 24.58 6.63
CA PRO A 112 -15.90 24.59 8.09
C PRO A 112 -16.44 23.25 8.59
N CYS A 113 -15.62 22.52 9.36
CA CYS A 113 -16.04 21.29 10.01
C CYS A 113 -16.43 21.55 11.46
N THR A 114 -17.64 21.14 11.85
CA THR A 114 -18.05 21.15 13.25
C THR A 114 -17.59 19.86 13.92
N ARG A 115 -16.82 19.98 15.00
CA ARG A 115 -16.39 18.84 15.80
C ARG A 115 -17.42 18.59 16.90
N CYS A 116 -17.78 17.32 17.08
CA CYS A 116 -18.73 16.89 18.11
C CYS A 116 -18.11 15.77 18.96
N ILE A 117 -18.36 15.78 20.26
CA ILE A 117 -17.99 14.74 21.22
C ILE A 117 -19.25 13.96 21.56
N VAL A 118 -19.22 12.64 21.41
CA VAL A 118 -20.36 11.77 21.74
C VAL A 118 -20.38 11.52 23.25
N GLU A 119 -21.47 11.89 23.92
CA GLU A 119 -21.67 11.65 25.36
C GLU A 119 -22.47 10.36 25.62
N ALA A 120 -23.48 10.08 24.79
CA ALA A 120 -24.30 8.88 24.96
C ALA A 120 -24.81 8.34 23.61
N VAL A 121 -25.12 7.04 23.59
CA VAL A 121 -25.66 6.34 22.42
C VAL A 121 -26.87 5.54 22.87
N VAL A 122 -28.00 5.74 22.19
CA VAL A 122 -29.24 4.99 22.39
C VAL A 122 -29.63 4.33 21.09
N GLU A 123 -29.92 3.04 21.13
CA GLU A 123 -30.35 2.27 19.98
C GLU A 123 -31.87 2.11 20.03
N SER A 124 -32.55 2.40 18.92
CA SER A 124 -34.01 2.35 18.84
C SER A 124 -34.45 1.62 17.57
N ASN A 125 -35.58 0.91 17.65
CA ASN A 125 -36.19 0.27 16.48
C ASN A 125 -37.55 0.91 16.25
N VAL A 126 -37.62 1.82 15.26
CA VAL A 126 -38.83 2.59 14.94
C VAL A 126 -39.33 2.15 13.58
N GLY A 127 -40.52 1.54 13.52
CA GLY A 127 -41.12 1.08 12.27
C GLY A 127 -40.35 -0.05 11.58
N GLY A 128 -39.65 -0.91 12.34
CA GLY A 128 -38.87 -2.03 11.80
C GLY A 128 -37.51 -1.63 11.24
N ARG A 129 -37.11 -0.36 11.39
CA ARG A 129 -35.78 0.14 11.02
C ARG A 129 -34.99 0.45 12.28
N TYR A 130 -33.72 0.09 12.25
CA TYR A 130 -32.79 0.31 13.34
C TYR A 130 -32.18 1.71 13.23
N GLU A 131 -32.32 2.53 14.27
CA GLU A 131 -31.75 3.88 14.34
C GLU A 131 -30.85 4.00 15.59
N LYS A 132 -29.71 4.70 15.45
CA LYS A 132 -28.86 5.10 16.58
C LYS A 132 -29.02 6.59 16.86
N HIS A 133 -29.45 6.90 18.07
CA HIS A 133 -29.62 8.26 18.56
C HIS A 133 -28.41 8.60 19.43
N LEU A 134 -27.58 9.53 18.96
CA LEU A 134 -26.37 9.99 19.61
C LEU A 134 -26.64 11.32 20.33
N ALA A 135 -26.40 11.39 21.63
CA ALA A 135 -26.29 12.67 22.33
C ALA A 135 -24.86 13.19 22.18
N VAL A 136 -24.69 14.35 21.55
CA VAL A 136 -23.38 14.93 21.24
C VAL A 136 -23.24 16.35 21.79
N LYS A 137 -22.03 16.70 22.24
CA LYS A 137 -21.62 18.06 22.62
C LYS A 137 -20.75 18.66 21.52
N LEU A 138 -21.02 19.89 21.08
CA LEU A 138 -20.18 20.59 20.09
C LEU A 138 -18.83 21.02 20.71
N ASP A 139 -17.73 21.00 19.96
CA ASP A 139 -16.39 21.49 20.37
C ASP A 139 -16.00 22.66 19.43
N PRO A 140 -15.70 23.89 19.92
CA PRO A 140 -15.43 24.31 21.31
C PRO A 140 -16.65 24.76 22.13
N GLY A 141 -17.87 24.40 21.73
CA GLY A 141 -19.10 24.81 22.42
C GLY A 141 -19.45 23.98 23.66
N GLU A 142 -20.54 24.34 24.34
CA GLU A 142 -21.21 23.45 25.30
C GLU A 142 -22.61 23.04 24.86
N GLU A 143 -22.99 23.41 23.64
CA GLU A 143 -24.28 23.07 23.08
C GLU A 143 -24.40 21.55 22.89
N ARG A 144 -25.48 20.99 23.42
CA ARG A 144 -25.83 19.57 23.28
C ARG A 144 -26.86 19.40 22.17
N ARG A 145 -26.64 18.42 21.31
CA ARG A 145 -27.53 18.05 20.21
C ARG A 145 -27.78 16.56 20.19
N THR A 146 -28.88 16.16 19.58
CA THR A 146 -29.17 14.76 19.29
C THR A 146 -28.98 14.51 17.80
N VAL A 147 -28.14 13.54 17.44
CA VAL A 147 -27.86 13.14 16.05
C VAL A 147 -28.48 11.76 15.84
N ILE A 148 -29.33 11.63 14.83
CA ILE A 148 -29.99 10.37 14.48
C ILE A 148 -29.28 9.76 13.27
N LEU A 149 -28.71 8.57 13.46
CA LEU A 149 -28.16 7.74 12.39
C LEU A 149 -29.18 6.67 12.03
N ARG A 150 -29.52 6.56 10.74
CA ARG A 150 -30.49 5.62 10.18
C ARG A 150 -29.80 4.57 9.32
#